data_AF-A0A7W0PD22-F1
#
_entry.id   AF-A0A7W0PD22-F1
#
_cell.length_a   1.000
_cell.length_b   1.000
_cell.length_c   1.000
_cell.angle_alpha   90.00
_cell.angle_beta   90.00
_cell.angle_gamma   90.00
#
_symmetry.space_group_name_H-M   'P 1'
#
loop_
_entity.id
_entity.type
_entity.pdbx_description
1 polymer ?
#
loop_
_entity_poly.entity_id
_entity_poly.type
_entity_poly.pdbx_seq_one_letter_code
_entity_poly.pdbx_strand_id
1 'polypeptide(L)' 'TAGWPATVVVIAYRKATITLADEVVFLADGQIVARGSHEQLQDSVPGYAALVQAYETVGV' A
#
# COMPACT_ATOMS: atom_id res chain seq x y z
N THR A 1 -20.01 7.63 -20.86
CA THR A 1 -18.79 8.24 -21.43
C THR A 1 -17.60 7.53 -20.82
N ALA A 2 -17.05 6.52 -21.49
CA ALA A 2 -15.86 5.83 -21.00
C ALA A 2 -14.65 6.75 -21.25
N GLY A 3 -14.16 7.39 -20.19
CA GLY A 3 -12.91 8.15 -20.23
C GLY A 3 -11.74 7.22 -20.53
N TRP A 4 -10.73 7.74 -21.21
CA TRP A 4 -9.49 7.03 -21.51
C TRP A 4 -8.87 6.40 -20.24
N PRO A 5 -8.08 5.32 -20.38
CA PRO A 5 -7.42 4.72 -19.23
C PRO A 5 -6.53 5.76 -18.56
N ALA A 6 -6.84 6.07 -17.29
CA ALA A 6 -6.08 7.00 -16.46
C ALA A 6 -5.17 6.21 -15.53
N THR A 7 -3.92 6.65 -15.37
CA THR A 7 -3.05 6.16 -14.30
C THR A 7 -3.40 6.88 -13.00
N VAL A 8 -3.71 6.13 -11.95
CA VAL A 8 -4.06 6.66 -10.64
C VAL A 8 -2.92 6.38 -9.67
N VAL A 9 -2.46 7.43 -8.99
CA VAL A 9 -1.48 7.30 -7.90
C VAL A 9 -2.15 7.79 -6.62
N VAL A 10 -2.18 6.94 -5.60
CA VAL A 10 -2.79 7.23 -4.30
C VAL A 10 -1.76 7.08 -3.20
N ILE A 11 -1.66 8.07 -2.31
CA ILE A 11 -0.91 7.94 -1.06
C ILE A 11 -1.87 7.38 -0.01
N ALA A 12 -1.61 6.16 0.45
CA ALA A 12 -2.48 5.46 1.39
C ALA A 12 -1.68 4.76 2.50
N TYR A 13 -2.28 4.68 3.68
CA TYR A 13 -1.78 3.93 4.83
C TYR A 13 -2.83 2.98 5.42
N ARG A 14 -4.07 3.02 4.92
CA ARG A 14 -5.17 2.14 5.35
C ARG A 14 -5.22 0.92 4.45
N LYS A 15 -5.27 -0.28 5.05
CA LYS A 15 -5.33 -1.54 4.31
C LYS A 15 -6.42 -1.57 3.25
N ALA A 16 -7.65 -1.15 3.60
CA ALA A 16 -8.79 -1.16 2.68
C ALA A 16 -8.54 -0.39 1.37
N THR A 17 -7.70 0.66 1.39
CA THR A 17 -7.32 1.40 0.18
C THR A 17 -6.14 0.75 -0.52
N ILE A 18 -5.15 0.30 0.25
CA ILE A 18 -3.92 -0.30 -0.30
C ILE A 18 -4.24 -1.60 -1.06
N THR A 19 -5.16 -2.43 -0.57
CA THR A 19 -5.56 -3.70 -1.21
C THR A 19 -6.27 -3.50 -2.57
N LEU A 20 -6.72 -2.29 -2.89
CA LEU A 20 -7.32 -1.98 -4.20
C LEU A 20 -6.28 -1.64 -5.28
N ALA A 21 -5.03 -1.39 -4.89
CA ALA A 21 -3.99 -0.99 -5.82
C ALA A 21 -3.49 -2.19 -6.62
N ASP A 22 -3.28 -1.99 -7.93
CA ASP A 22 -2.58 -2.97 -8.76
C ASP A 22 -1.14 -3.18 -8.28
N GLU A 23 -0.54 -2.14 -7.68
CA GLU A 23 0.81 -2.15 -7.17
C GLU A 23 1.00 -1.19 -6.00
N VAL A 24 1.85 -1.58 -5.06
CA VAL A 24 2.21 -0.79 -3.87
C VAL A 24 3.69 -0.43 -3.92
N VAL A 25 4.00 0.83 -3.66
CA VAL A 25 5.37 1.33 -3.45
C VAL A 25 5.51 1.73 -1.99
N PHE A 26 6.33 1.00 -1.22
CA PHE A 26 6.56 1.28 0.18
C PHE A 26 7.72 2.27 0.36
N LEU A 27 7.41 3.40 0.98
CA LEU A 27 8.35 4.47 1.31
C LEU A 27 8.71 4.40 2.80
N ALA A 28 10.00 4.45 3.11
CA ALA A 28 10.49 4.68 4.48
C ALA A 28 11.73 5.59 4.40
N ASP A 29 11.84 6.52 5.36
CA ASP A 29 12.96 7.47 5.47
C ASP A 29 13.28 8.22 4.15
N GLY A 30 12.24 8.56 3.39
CA GLY A 30 12.36 9.26 2.12
C GLY A 30 12.90 8.41 0.96
N GLN A 31 13.00 7.09 1.11
CA GLN A 31 13.47 6.14 0.10
C GLN A 31 12.39 5.11 -0.25
N ILE A 32 12.42 4.62 -1.48
CA ILE A 32 11.62 3.46 -1.89
C ILE A 32 12.32 2.21 -1.38
N VAL A 33 11.72 1.55 -0.39
CA VAL A 33 12.29 0.35 0.24
C VAL A 33 11.82 -0.92 -0.45
N ALA A 34 10.57 -0.95 -0.93
CA ALA A 34 10.01 -2.11 -1.62
C ALA A 34 8.89 -1.72 -2.58
N ARG A 35 8.60 -2.62 -3.53
CA ARG A 35 7.54 -2.48 -4.54
C ARG A 35 6.98 -3.86 -4.89
N GLY A 36 5.66 -3.99 -4.99
CA GLY A 36 4.98 -5.26 -5.28
C GLY A 36 3.49 -5.23 -4.96
N SER A 37 2.82 -6.39 -4.97
CA SER A 37 1.44 -6.48 -4.49
C SER A 37 1.35 -6.29 -2.97
N HIS A 38 0.15 -5.97 -2.47
CA HIS A 38 -0.07 -5.92 -1.03
C HIS A 38 0.34 -7.23 -0.34
N GLU A 39 -0.06 -8.40 -0.85
CA GLU A 39 0.25 -9.68 -0.20
C GLU A 39 1.76 -9.94 -0.16
N GLN A 40 2.45 -9.71 -1.29
CA GLN A 40 3.89 -9.90 -1.39
C GLN A 40 4.64 -9.04 -0.36
N LEU A 41 4.28 -7.77 -0.24
CA LEU A 41 4.92 -6.87 0.72
C LEU A 41 4.54 -7.20 2.17
N GLN A 42 3.31 -7.62 2.42
CA GLN A 42 2.85 -8.05 3.75
C GLN A 42 3.66 -9.25 4.25
N ASP A 43 3.98 -10.20 3.37
CA ASP A 43 4.69 -11.43 3.72
C ASP A 43 6.21 -11.25 3.80
N SER A 44 6.78 -10.37 2.97
CA SER A 44 8.23 -10.27 2.78
C SER A 44 8.89 -9.02 3.36
N VAL A 45 8.12 -7.98 3.72
CA VAL A 45 8.66 -6.69 4.18
C VAL A 45 8.13 -6.35 5.59
N PRO A 46 8.90 -6.66 6.65
CA PRO A 46 8.46 -6.46 8.04
C PRO A 46 8.03 -5.03 8.36
N GLY A 47 8.72 -4.02 7.81
CA GLY A 47 8.38 -2.61 8.03
C GLY A 47 7.03 -2.22 7.42
N TYR A 48 6.71 -2.76 6.24
CA TYR A 48 5.42 -2.56 5.60
C TYR A 48 4.30 -3.25 6.39
N ALA A 49 4.50 -4.51 6.78
CA ALA A 49 3.55 -5.29 7.56
C ALA A 49 3.21 -4.61 8.89
N ALA A 50 4.24 -4.10 9.60
CA ALA A 50 4.07 -3.36 10.85
C ALA A 50 3.25 -2.07 10.66
N LEU A 51 3.50 -1.30 9.59
CA LEU A 51 2.74 -0.09 9.28
C LEU A 51 1.27 -0.42 9.03
N VAL A 52 0.99 -1.41 8.18
CA VAL A 52 -0.40 -1.77 7.85
C VAL A 52 -1.14 -2.25 9.09
N GLN A 53 -0.52 -3.12 9.90
CA GLN A 53 -1.11 -3.65 11.13
C GLN A 53 -1.41 -2.55 12.15
N ALA A 54 -0.51 -1.57 12.31
CA ALA A 54 -0.71 -0.46 13.26
C ALA A 54 -1.98 0.34 12.97
N TYR A 55 -2.41 0.44 11.71
CA TYR A 55 -3.61 1.17 11.30
C TYR A 55 -4.84 0.29 11.03
N GLU A 56 -4.73 -1.04 11.16
CA GLU A 56 -5.89 -1.94 11.18
C GLU A 56 -6.63 -1.91 12.52
N THR A 57 -5.91 -1.77 13.64
CA THR A 57 -6.49 -1.94 14.99
C THR A 57 -7.16 -0.69 15.55
N VAL A 58 -6.92 0.50 14.99
CA VAL A 58 -7.47 1.79 15.51
C VAL A 58 -8.95 2.02 15.09
N GLY A 59 -9.62 0.99 14.56
CA GLY A 59 -10.98 1.07 14.02
C GLY A 59 -12.05 0.28 14.80
N VAL A 60 -11.79 -0.12 16.05
CA VAL A 60 -12.76 -0.82 16.92
C VAL A 60 -12.79 -0.20 18.31
#